data_AF-A0AAV9U0S5-F1
#
_entry.id   AF-A0AAV9U0S5-F1
#
_cell.length_a   1.000
_cell.length_b   1.000
_cell.length_c   1.000
_cell.angle_alpha   90.00
_cell.angle_beta   90.00
_cell.angle_gamma   90.00
#
_symmetry.space_group_name_H-M   'P 1'
#
loop_
_entity.id
_entity.type
_entity.pdbx_description
1 polymer ?
#
loop_
_entity_poly.entity_id
_entity_poly.type
_entity_poly.pdbx_seq_one_letter_code
_entity_poly.pdbx_strand_id
1 'polypeptide(L)'
;MASLPLYQNINEVSQSPPNIFQLFQTAVGGLQQVLNGKSEFSAFYKDTDPFGVAILGSLLLSALALGLSEVTQNFSQVDRWWSLAPAIYVLHYSYWARLNDLSSDRIDTVAVVVAIWSIRLTYNYWRKGGYQWSSEDYRWEVIRGSIGRPAFILLNISFISFIQNFILLAITSPVYVFLILAKNFPQHNSENVATVDKVFSRGMMLAVILEFFADQQQWNFHQAKSHYKSSGRAPPGWDKSELDRGFLYSGLWAFSRHPNFTGEQLFWVLLYQWSAFVTDSVYNWTGIGALSYLLLFQGSTWLTERITASKYGDYKIYQKHVSMFLPRVLTIKEGGFYFPDDSMKVD
;
A
#
# COMPACT_ATOMS: atom_id res chain seq x y z
N MET A 1 -13.07 18.25 24.75
CA MET A 1 -12.44 17.06 25.36
C MET A 1 -12.58 15.92 24.36
N ALA A 2 -11.54 15.74 23.53
CA ALA A 2 -11.34 14.80 22.41
C ALA A 2 -12.59 14.35 21.62
N SER A 3 -12.67 14.78 20.36
CA SER A 3 -13.61 14.38 19.30
C SER A 3 -13.80 12.88 19.05
N LEU A 4 -12.91 12.03 19.54
CA LEU A 4 -13.00 10.57 19.39
C LEU A 4 -14.27 10.01 20.09
N PRO A 5 -14.91 8.99 19.51
CA PRO A 5 -16.06 8.32 20.13
C PRO A 5 -15.74 7.70 21.50
N LEU A 6 -16.77 7.59 22.35
CA LEU A 6 -16.68 6.94 23.65
C LEU A 6 -17.37 5.57 23.62
N TYR A 7 -16.74 4.57 24.22
CA TYR A 7 -17.20 3.18 24.28
C TYR A 7 -17.11 2.65 25.70
N GLN A 8 -18.01 1.74 26.06
CA GLN A 8 -18.00 1.09 27.38
C GLN A 8 -17.24 -0.22 27.35
N ASN A 9 -17.25 -0.90 26.19
CA ASN A 9 -16.60 -2.20 26.01
C ASN A 9 -15.67 -2.20 24.80
N ILE A 10 -14.56 -2.92 24.90
CA ILE A 10 -13.55 -2.99 23.83
C ILE A 10 -14.13 -3.56 22.52
N ASN A 11 -15.03 -4.53 22.63
CA ASN A 11 -15.68 -5.18 21.50
C ASN A 11 -16.55 -4.20 20.68
N GLU A 12 -17.11 -3.16 21.30
CA GLU A 12 -17.92 -2.15 20.61
C GLU A 12 -17.09 -1.37 19.59
N VAL A 13 -15.80 -1.15 19.86
CA VAL A 13 -14.85 -0.48 18.95
C VAL A 13 -14.73 -1.25 17.64
N SER A 14 -14.73 -2.59 17.71
CA SER A 14 -14.57 -3.45 16.53
C SER A 14 -15.79 -3.41 15.60
N GLN A 15 -16.99 -3.22 16.17
CA GLN A 15 -18.27 -3.34 15.48
C GLN A 15 -18.89 -1.99 15.08
N SER A 16 -18.33 -0.88 15.55
CA SER A 16 -18.91 0.46 15.36
C SER A 16 -18.08 1.28 14.37
N PRO A 17 -18.26 1.10 13.04
CA PRO A 17 -17.59 1.97 12.07
C PRO A 17 -17.99 3.43 12.30
N PRO A 18 -17.06 4.38 12.16
CA PRO A 18 -17.39 5.78 12.28
C PRO A 18 -18.35 6.22 11.17
N ASN A 19 -19.26 7.16 11.47
CA ASN A 19 -20.06 7.80 10.45
C ASN A 19 -19.18 8.78 9.65
N ILE A 20 -18.65 8.30 8.51
CA ILE A 20 -17.74 9.05 7.63
C ILE A 20 -18.33 10.39 7.21
N PHE A 21 -19.62 10.43 6.89
CA PHE A 21 -20.28 11.65 6.45
C PHE A 21 -20.35 12.69 7.58
N GLN A 22 -20.70 12.25 8.80
CA GLN A 22 -20.70 13.13 9.96
C GLN A 22 -19.29 13.65 10.29
N LEU A 23 -18.27 12.79 10.23
CA LEU A 23 -16.88 13.19 10.44
C LEU A 23 -16.43 14.23 9.41
N PHE A 24 -16.76 14.01 8.14
CA PHE A 24 -16.50 14.96 7.07
C PHE A 24 -17.19 16.30 7.30
N GLN A 25 -18.50 16.31 7.58
CA GLN A 25 -19.25 17.54 7.84
C GLN A 25 -18.68 18.33 9.01
N THR A 26 -18.31 17.63 10.09
CA THR A 26 -17.71 18.24 11.29
C THR A 26 -16.36 18.88 10.96
N ALA A 27 -15.50 18.15 10.23
CA ALA A 27 -14.19 18.65 9.83
C ALA A 27 -14.29 19.84 8.86
N VAL A 28 -15.20 19.81 7.88
CA VAL A 28 -15.46 20.95 6.98
C VAL A 28 -15.96 22.15 7.77
N GLY A 29 -16.91 21.97 8.67
CA GLY A 29 -17.45 23.05 9.50
C GLY A 29 -16.37 23.72 10.37
N GLY A 30 -15.49 22.91 10.98
CA GLY A 30 -14.33 23.42 11.72
C GLY A 30 -13.36 24.20 10.85
N LEU A 31 -13.01 23.67 9.67
CA LEU A 31 -12.12 24.35 8.73
C LEU A 31 -12.72 25.66 8.22
N GLN A 32 -14.03 25.71 7.97
CA GLN A 32 -14.73 26.94 7.60
C GLN A 32 -14.66 28.00 8.71
N GLN A 33 -14.70 27.62 9.99
CA GLN A 33 -14.51 28.58 11.08
C GLN A 33 -13.10 29.16 11.07
N VAL A 34 -12.08 28.36 10.77
CA VAL A 34 -10.70 28.83 10.61
C VAL A 34 -10.58 29.80 9.43
N LEU A 35 -11.10 29.43 8.27
CA LEU A 35 -11.05 30.27 7.06
C LEU A 35 -11.79 31.60 7.22
N ASN A 36 -12.81 31.64 8.09
CA ASN A 36 -13.56 32.84 8.42
C ASN A 36 -12.94 33.65 9.57
N GLY A 37 -11.74 33.28 10.06
CA GLY A 37 -11.05 33.96 11.15
C GLY A 37 -11.74 33.82 12.52
N LYS A 38 -12.63 32.84 12.68
CA LYS A 38 -13.40 32.60 13.93
C LYS A 38 -12.71 31.62 14.88
N SER A 39 -11.73 30.87 14.40
CA SER A 39 -10.96 29.89 15.19
C SER A 39 -9.54 29.80 14.65
N GLU A 40 -8.58 29.50 15.51
CA GLU A 40 -7.20 29.22 15.11
C GLU A 40 -7.09 27.82 14.49
N PHE A 41 -6.19 27.66 13.51
CA PHE A 41 -5.96 26.34 12.88
C PHE A 41 -5.51 25.28 13.90
N SER A 42 -4.70 25.68 14.89
CA SER A 42 -4.24 24.78 15.96
C SER A 42 -5.38 24.26 16.82
N ALA A 43 -6.37 25.12 17.14
CA ALA A 43 -7.57 24.73 17.88
C ALA A 43 -8.43 23.76 17.04
N PHE A 44 -8.69 24.11 15.77
CA PHE A 44 -9.39 23.23 14.83
C PHE A 44 -8.74 21.84 14.75
N TYR A 45 -7.44 21.79 14.54
CA TYR A 45 -6.71 20.53 14.38
C TYR A 45 -6.75 19.68 15.65
N LYS A 46 -6.58 20.31 16.82
CA LYS A 46 -6.61 19.62 18.12
C LYS A 46 -8.00 19.09 18.46
N ASP A 47 -9.04 19.87 18.22
CA ASP A 47 -10.41 19.58 18.66
C ASP A 47 -11.23 18.74 17.67
N THR A 48 -10.79 18.62 16.42
CA THR A 48 -11.48 17.83 15.38
C THR A 48 -11.07 16.36 15.44
N ASP A 49 -11.97 15.45 15.05
CA ASP A 49 -11.64 14.02 14.96
C ASP A 49 -10.51 13.80 13.94
N PRO A 50 -9.43 13.09 14.32
CA PRO A 50 -8.27 12.97 13.46
C PRO A 50 -8.56 12.17 12.19
N PHE A 51 -9.54 11.25 12.19
CA PHE A 51 -9.99 10.57 10.99
C PHE A 51 -10.75 11.53 10.07
N GLY A 52 -11.58 12.41 10.64
CA GLY A 52 -12.21 13.52 9.91
C GLY A 52 -11.21 14.44 9.21
N VAL A 53 -10.14 14.83 9.90
CA VAL A 53 -9.04 15.62 9.31
C VAL A 53 -8.34 14.85 8.18
N ALA A 54 -8.09 13.55 8.38
CA ALA A 54 -7.47 12.71 7.37
C ALA A 54 -8.36 12.52 6.12
N ILE A 55 -9.70 12.44 6.28
CA ILE A 55 -10.67 12.43 5.18
C ILE A 55 -10.57 13.72 4.36
N LEU A 56 -10.47 14.89 5.00
CA LEU A 56 -10.25 16.15 4.28
C LEU A 56 -8.92 16.15 3.52
N GLY A 57 -7.85 15.66 4.14
CA GLY A 57 -6.55 15.52 3.48
C GLY A 57 -6.61 14.60 2.26
N SER A 58 -7.29 13.45 2.36
CA SER A 58 -7.49 12.50 1.26
C SER A 58 -8.34 13.09 0.13
N LEU A 59 -9.38 13.87 0.45
CA LEU A 59 -10.16 14.61 -0.55
C LEU A 59 -9.34 15.67 -1.26
N LEU A 60 -8.51 16.41 -0.53
CA LEU A 60 -7.62 17.40 -1.11
C LEU A 60 -6.60 16.75 -2.05
N LEU A 61 -5.97 15.65 -1.63
CA LEU A 61 -5.05 14.89 -2.49
C LEU A 61 -5.76 14.33 -3.73
N SER A 62 -6.99 13.83 -3.59
CA SER A 62 -7.82 13.39 -4.72
C SER A 62 -8.10 14.52 -5.71
N ALA A 63 -8.50 15.69 -5.23
CA ALA A 63 -8.78 16.85 -6.07
C ALA A 63 -7.52 17.37 -6.77
N LEU A 64 -6.38 17.40 -6.07
CA LEU A 64 -5.09 17.77 -6.64
C LEU A 64 -4.64 16.77 -7.69
N ALA A 65 -4.77 15.47 -7.44
CA ALA A 65 -4.43 14.43 -8.40
C ALA A 65 -5.31 14.53 -9.66
N LEU A 66 -6.61 14.76 -9.51
CA LEU A 66 -7.53 14.98 -10.62
C LEU A 66 -7.11 16.20 -11.44
N GLY A 67 -6.98 17.37 -10.80
CA GLY A 67 -6.60 18.60 -11.49
C GLY A 67 -5.25 18.50 -12.20
N LEU A 68 -4.22 17.97 -11.52
CA LEU A 68 -2.91 17.78 -12.11
C LEU A 68 -2.91 16.76 -13.24
N SER A 69 -3.67 15.66 -13.11
CA SER A 69 -3.74 14.65 -14.18
C SER A 69 -4.34 15.20 -15.46
N GLU A 70 -5.37 16.04 -15.36
CA GLU A 70 -5.99 16.69 -16.52
C GLU A 70 -5.10 17.78 -17.13
N VAL A 71 -4.39 18.56 -16.31
CA VAL A 71 -3.47 19.60 -16.81
C VAL A 71 -2.25 18.99 -17.49
N THR A 72 -1.65 17.96 -16.88
CA THR A 72 -0.41 17.35 -17.37
C THR A 72 -0.63 16.22 -18.36
N GLN A 73 -1.87 15.74 -18.51
CA GLN A 73 -2.21 14.51 -19.23
C GLN A 73 -1.40 13.28 -18.76
N ASN A 74 -1.01 13.30 -17.47
CA ASN A 74 -0.28 12.23 -16.78
C ASN A 74 -1.11 11.75 -15.59
N PHE A 75 -1.63 10.52 -15.66
CA PHE A 75 -2.57 9.94 -14.70
C PHE A 75 -1.87 9.21 -13.54
N SER A 76 -0.54 9.23 -13.51
CA SER A 76 0.30 8.72 -12.41
C SER A 76 0.49 9.72 -11.27
N GLN A 77 -0.33 10.77 -11.18
CA GLN A 77 -0.26 11.71 -10.05
C GLN A 77 -0.49 11.01 -8.72
N VAL A 78 -1.46 10.08 -8.66
CA VAL A 78 -1.70 9.29 -7.45
C VAL A 78 -0.55 8.32 -7.17
N ASP A 79 0.06 7.73 -8.21
CA ASP A 79 1.22 6.82 -8.09
C ASP A 79 2.37 7.45 -7.29
N ARG A 80 2.55 8.77 -7.35
CA ARG A 80 3.55 9.51 -6.57
C ARG A 80 3.22 9.61 -5.08
N TRP A 81 1.93 9.58 -4.73
CA TRP A 81 1.42 9.63 -3.35
C TRP A 81 1.38 8.27 -2.67
N TRP A 82 1.37 7.18 -3.43
CA TRP A 82 1.30 5.81 -2.89
C TRP A 82 2.32 5.52 -1.80
N SER A 83 3.57 5.98 -1.97
CA SER A 83 4.63 5.75 -1.00
C SER A 83 4.65 6.73 0.17
N LEU A 84 3.89 7.83 0.12
CA LEU A 84 3.95 8.93 1.08
C LEU A 84 2.67 9.05 1.92
N ALA A 85 1.50 8.98 1.28
CA ALA A 85 0.23 9.29 1.93
C ALA A 85 -0.06 8.40 3.16
N PRO A 86 0.15 7.07 3.12
CA PRO A 86 -0.08 6.24 4.31
C PRO A 86 0.80 6.63 5.51
N ALA A 87 2.08 6.95 5.27
CA ALA A 87 2.98 7.43 6.33
C ALA A 87 2.54 8.79 6.87
N ILE A 88 2.11 9.72 6.01
CA ILE A 88 1.58 11.02 6.42
C ILE A 88 0.34 10.83 7.32
N TYR A 89 -0.60 9.95 6.97
CA TYR A 89 -1.78 9.68 7.78
C TYR A 89 -1.42 9.07 9.14
N VAL A 90 -0.50 8.11 9.18
CA VAL A 90 -0.06 7.48 10.44
C VAL A 90 0.69 8.47 11.33
N LEU A 91 1.59 9.29 10.76
CA LEU A 91 2.29 10.35 11.49
C LEU A 91 1.32 11.42 12.00
N HIS A 92 0.30 11.75 11.21
CA HIS A 92 -0.80 12.61 11.64
C HIS A 92 -1.52 12.04 12.87
N TYR A 93 -1.83 10.74 12.90
CA TYR A 93 -2.43 10.10 14.08
C TYR A 93 -1.50 10.13 15.30
N SER A 94 -0.21 9.84 15.13
CA SER A 94 0.80 9.93 16.20
C SER A 94 0.89 11.35 16.77
N TYR A 95 1.00 12.35 15.89
CA TYR A 95 1.09 13.75 16.29
C TYR A 95 -0.19 14.21 17.02
N TRP A 96 -1.37 13.86 16.49
CA TRP A 96 -2.65 14.20 17.12
C TRP A 96 -2.80 13.57 18.51
N ALA A 97 -2.32 12.33 18.70
CA ALA A 97 -2.30 11.66 20.01
C ALA A 97 -1.53 12.48 21.05
N ARG A 98 -0.30 12.90 20.69
CA ARG A 98 0.58 13.69 21.57
C ARG A 98 0.00 15.07 21.89
N LEU A 99 -0.59 15.73 20.89
CA LEU A 99 -1.26 17.03 21.11
C LEU A 99 -2.44 16.96 22.08
N ASN A 100 -3.05 15.78 22.22
CA ASN A 100 -4.20 15.52 23.09
C ASN A 100 -3.83 14.68 24.32
N ASP A 101 -2.54 14.60 24.67
CA ASP A 101 -2.04 13.92 25.86
C ASP A 101 -2.49 12.44 25.97
N LEU A 102 -2.65 11.76 24.84
CA LEU A 102 -3.00 10.34 24.77
C LEU A 102 -1.74 9.47 24.75
N SER A 103 -1.82 8.28 25.36
CA SER A 103 -0.79 7.25 25.24
C SER A 103 -0.60 6.90 23.76
N SER A 104 0.66 6.97 23.30
CA SER A 104 1.00 6.89 21.87
C SER A 104 2.00 5.79 21.52
N ASP A 105 2.51 4.99 22.46
CA ASP A 105 3.58 4.01 22.21
C ASP A 105 3.28 3.05 21.05
N ARG A 106 2.06 2.50 20.99
CA ARG A 106 1.62 1.63 19.89
C ARG A 106 1.57 2.40 18.57
N ILE A 107 1.00 3.60 18.59
CA ILE A 107 0.82 4.45 17.41
C ILE A 107 2.18 4.89 16.87
N ASP A 108 3.12 5.22 17.75
CA ASP A 108 4.49 5.58 17.42
C ASP A 108 5.26 4.38 16.85
N THR A 109 5.06 3.19 17.41
CA THR A 109 5.64 1.96 16.87
C THR A 109 5.19 1.75 15.42
N VAL A 110 3.90 1.90 15.14
CA VAL A 110 3.36 1.81 13.78
C VAL A 110 3.94 2.93 12.92
N ALA A 111 4.03 4.17 13.43
CA ALA A 111 4.59 5.30 12.71
C ALA A 111 6.03 5.04 12.26
N VAL A 112 6.87 4.46 13.12
CA VAL A 112 8.24 4.08 12.78
C VAL A 112 8.26 3.00 11.70
N VAL A 113 7.50 1.91 11.88
CA VAL A 113 7.46 0.80 10.92
C VAL A 113 6.93 1.25 9.55
N VAL A 114 5.88 2.06 9.52
CA VAL A 114 5.32 2.64 8.28
C VAL A 114 6.28 3.67 7.66
N ALA A 115 7.02 4.45 8.45
CA ALA A 115 8.04 5.35 7.92
C ALA A 115 9.16 4.57 7.22
N ILE A 116 9.62 3.44 7.78
CA ILE A 116 10.61 2.57 7.12
C ILE A 116 10.03 1.98 5.83
N TRP A 117 8.80 1.47 5.86
CA TRP A 117 8.09 0.99 4.67
C TRP A 117 8.01 2.07 3.58
N SER A 118 7.69 3.31 3.97
CA SER A 118 7.55 4.47 3.09
C SER A 118 8.89 4.86 2.46
N ILE A 119 9.95 5.01 3.26
CA ILE A 119 11.31 5.31 2.76
C ILE A 119 11.75 4.27 1.73
N ARG A 120 11.54 2.98 2.01
CA ARG A 120 11.86 1.87 1.09
C ARG A 120 11.07 1.98 -0.21
N LEU A 121 9.77 2.25 -0.16
CA LEU A 121 8.94 2.33 -1.36
C LEU A 121 9.25 3.58 -2.18
N THR A 122 9.41 4.72 -1.52
CA THR A 122 9.83 5.99 -2.12
C THR A 122 11.17 5.84 -2.83
N TYR A 123 12.16 5.21 -2.20
CA TYR A 123 13.45 4.92 -2.82
C TYR A 123 13.29 4.01 -4.06
N ASN A 124 12.51 2.93 -3.96
CA ASN A 124 12.28 2.01 -5.08
C ASN A 124 11.57 2.69 -6.25
N TYR A 125 10.60 3.57 -5.98
CA TYR A 125 9.87 4.33 -6.99
C TYR A 125 10.75 5.42 -7.62
N TRP A 126 11.53 6.14 -6.81
CA TRP A 126 12.47 7.16 -7.25
C TRP A 126 13.54 6.62 -8.19
N ARG A 127 14.22 5.53 -7.82
CA ARG A 127 15.29 4.95 -8.65
C ARG A 127 14.78 4.46 -10.01
N LYS A 128 13.49 4.10 -10.10
CA LYS A 128 12.79 3.72 -11.34
C LYS A 128 12.33 4.93 -12.17
N GLY A 129 12.57 6.16 -11.70
CA GLY A 129 12.18 7.41 -12.38
C GLY A 129 10.76 7.88 -12.08
N GLY A 130 10.04 7.25 -11.15
CA GLY A 130 8.60 7.50 -10.92
C GLY A 130 8.23 8.93 -10.49
N TYR A 131 9.18 9.69 -9.94
CA TYR A 131 8.99 11.10 -9.59
C TYR A 131 9.31 12.07 -10.72
N GLN A 132 9.77 11.60 -11.88
CA GLN A 132 9.91 12.46 -13.05
C GLN A 132 8.53 12.87 -13.55
N TRP A 133 8.38 14.13 -13.97
CA TRP A 133 7.12 14.67 -14.49
C TRP A 133 6.63 13.96 -15.75
N SER A 134 7.57 13.45 -16.57
CA SER A 134 7.27 12.68 -17.78
C SER A 134 6.95 11.21 -17.53
N SER A 135 7.23 10.68 -16.34
CA SER A 135 6.98 9.27 -16.02
C SER A 135 5.49 9.03 -15.82
N GLU A 136 4.90 8.16 -16.63
CA GLU A 136 3.54 7.64 -16.49
C GLU A 136 3.59 6.11 -16.46
N ASP A 137 2.75 5.50 -15.63
CA ASP A 137 2.58 4.05 -15.62
C ASP A 137 2.01 3.58 -16.97
N TYR A 138 2.75 2.68 -17.63
CA TYR A 138 2.42 2.17 -18.95
C TYR A 138 1.02 1.51 -19.03
N ARG A 139 0.45 1.09 -17.90
CA ARG A 139 -0.89 0.50 -17.85
C ARG A 139 -1.97 1.52 -18.21
N TRP A 140 -1.76 2.80 -17.90
CA TRP A 140 -2.73 3.85 -18.25
C TRP A 140 -2.88 4.02 -19.75
N GLU A 141 -1.79 3.92 -20.52
CA GLU A 141 -1.83 3.94 -21.99
C GLU A 141 -2.64 2.76 -22.54
N VAL A 142 -2.37 1.55 -22.04
CA VAL A 142 -3.09 0.33 -22.45
C VAL A 142 -4.59 0.42 -22.16
N ILE A 143 -4.96 0.91 -20.97
CA ILE A 143 -6.36 1.06 -20.58
C ILE A 143 -7.03 2.14 -21.43
N ARG A 144 -6.38 3.30 -21.62
CA ARG A 144 -6.91 4.42 -22.42
C ARG A 144 -7.20 4.00 -23.86
N GLY A 145 -6.32 3.20 -24.46
CA GLY A 145 -6.51 2.62 -25.80
C GLY A 145 -7.65 1.59 -25.87
N SER A 146 -8.04 0.97 -24.75
CA SER A 146 -9.03 -0.11 -24.72
C SER A 146 -10.46 0.38 -24.46
N ILE A 147 -10.66 1.43 -23.65
CA ILE A 147 -12.00 1.85 -23.19
C ILE A 147 -12.49 3.16 -23.80
N GLY A 148 -11.63 3.89 -24.53
CA GLY A 148 -11.96 5.18 -25.14
C GLY A 148 -12.06 6.34 -24.13
N ARG A 149 -12.12 7.57 -24.66
CA ARG A 149 -11.97 8.80 -23.86
C ARG A 149 -13.05 9.02 -22.80
N PRO A 150 -14.37 8.88 -23.07
CA PRO A 150 -15.39 9.14 -22.05
C PRO A 150 -15.28 8.20 -20.84
N ALA A 151 -15.08 6.91 -21.09
CA ALA A 151 -14.89 5.92 -20.03
C ALA A 151 -13.60 6.17 -19.26
N PHE A 152 -12.52 6.60 -19.93
CA PHE A 152 -11.26 6.94 -19.27
C PHE A 152 -11.38 8.17 -18.37
N ILE A 153 -12.15 9.20 -18.75
CA ILE A 153 -12.43 10.36 -17.89
C ILE A 153 -13.17 9.90 -16.63
N LEU A 154 -14.20 9.05 -16.78
CA LEU A 154 -14.91 8.49 -15.63
C LEU A 154 -14.00 7.64 -14.74
N LEU A 155 -13.12 6.84 -15.34
CA LEU A 155 -12.09 6.07 -14.62
C LEU A 155 -11.12 7.00 -13.87
N ASN A 156 -10.71 8.12 -14.48
CA ASN A 156 -9.83 9.08 -13.83
C ASN A 156 -10.47 9.69 -12.59
N ILE A 157 -11.69 10.22 -12.75
CA ILE A 157 -12.43 10.86 -11.66
C ILE A 157 -12.71 9.84 -10.55
N SER A 158 -13.32 8.69 -10.89
CA SER A 158 -13.75 7.73 -9.88
C SER A 158 -12.57 6.96 -9.27
N PHE A 159 -11.83 6.23 -10.10
CA PHE A 159 -10.87 5.25 -9.63
C PHE A 159 -9.49 5.83 -9.39
N ILE A 160 -8.90 6.44 -10.43
CA ILE A 160 -7.50 6.89 -10.39
C ILE A 160 -7.33 7.95 -9.32
N SER A 161 -8.17 8.98 -9.33
CA SER A 161 -8.02 10.14 -8.45
C SER A 161 -8.62 9.92 -7.06
N PHE A 162 -9.84 9.37 -6.96
CA PHE A 162 -10.56 9.30 -5.67
C PHE A 162 -10.43 7.94 -4.98
N ILE A 163 -10.83 6.83 -5.60
CA ILE A 163 -10.82 5.50 -4.93
C ILE A 163 -9.41 5.13 -4.47
N GLN A 164 -8.37 5.34 -5.28
CA GLN A 164 -7.01 5.03 -4.85
C GLN A 164 -6.58 5.82 -3.61
N ASN A 165 -6.83 7.14 -3.56
CA ASN A 165 -6.52 7.96 -2.37
C ASN A 165 -7.34 7.55 -1.14
N PHE A 166 -8.60 7.14 -1.32
CA PHE A 166 -9.40 6.61 -0.22
C PHE A 166 -8.90 5.24 0.25
N ILE A 167 -8.41 4.38 -0.63
CA ILE A 167 -7.77 3.11 -0.25
C ILE A 167 -6.52 3.41 0.59
N LEU A 168 -5.68 4.38 0.18
CA LEU A 168 -4.48 4.79 0.94
C LEU A 168 -4.81 5.32 2.33
N LEU A 169 -5.94 6.00 2.51
CA LEU A 169 -6.44 6.37 3.84
C LEU A 169 -6.99 5.15 4.59
N ALA A 170 -7.82 4.33 3.94
CA ALA A 170 -8.51 3.21 4.57
C ALA A 170 -7.56 2.16 5.15
N ILE A 171 -6.43 1.87 4.50
CA ILE A 171 -5.40 0.95 5.04
C ILE A 171 -4.73 1.46 6.33
N THR A 172 -4.83 2.76 6.63
CA THR A 172 -4.31 3.36 7.86
C THR A 172 -5.34 3.47 8.98
N SER A 173 -6.62 3.18 8.69
CA SER A 173 -7.70 3.19 9.69
C SER A 173 -7.50 2.27 10.91
N PRO A 174 -6.71 1.16 10.86
CA PRO A 174 -6.30 0.44 12.07
C PRO A 174 -5.64 1.32 13.14
N VAL A 175 -4.91 2.36 12.74
CA VAL A 175 -4.25 3.29 13.67
C VAL A 175 -5.26 4.21 14.35
N TYR A 176 -6.34 4.56 13.66
CA TYR A 176 -7.46 5.26 14.28
C TYR A 176 -8.16 4.41 15.36
N VAL A 177 -8.25 3.09 15.17
CA VAL A 177 -8.70 2.18 16.22
C VAL A 177 -7.76 2.23 17.44
N PHE A 178 -6.44 2.29 17.23
CA PHE A 178 -5.49 2.43 18.35
C PHE A 178 -5.68 3.74 19.12
N LEU A 179 -5.99 4.84 18.45
CA LEU A 179 -6.35 6.11 19.09
C LEU A 179 -7.62 6.00 19.95
N ILE A 180 -8.66 5.36 19.42
CA ILE A 180 -9.91 5.12 20.17
C ILE A 180 -9.62 4.29 21.43
N LEU A 181 -8.80 3.25 21.31
CA LEU A 181 -8.41 2.40 22.45
C LEU A 181 -7.59 3.18 23.48
N ALA A 182 -6.62 3.98 23.06
CA ALA A 182 -5.81 4.80 23.96
C ALA A 182 -6.64 5.78 24.78
N LYS A 183 -7.73 6.33 24.20
CA LYS A 183 -8.66 7.22 24.89
C LYS A 183 -9.62 6.47 25.82
N ASN A 184 -10.26 5.41 25.34
CA ASN A 184 -11.36 4.74 26.06
C ASN A 184 -10.87 3.74 27.10
N PHE A 185 -9.73 3.09 26.84
CA PHE A 185 -9.19 2.01 27.65
C PHE A 185 -7.69 2.23 27.93
N PRO A 186 -7.29 3.33 28.60
CA PRO A 186 -5.88 3.67 28.83
C PRO A 186 -5.15 2.61 29.69
N GLN A 187 -5.88 1.83 30.48
CA GLN A 187 -5.33 0.73 31.30
C GLN A 187 -5.22 -0.59 30.53
N HIS A 188 -5.57 -0.64 29.25
CA HIS A 188 -5.48 -1.85 28.41
C HIS A 188 -4.03 -2.21 28.01
N ASN A 189 -3.03 -1.69 28.74
CA ASN A 189 -1.61 -1.97 28.54
C ASN A 189 -1.17 -3.14 29.44
N SER A 190 -1.70 -4.33 29.18
CA SER A 190 -1.23 -5.56 29.83
C SER A 190 0.07 -6.08 29.19
N GLU A 191 0.82 -6.93 29.89
CA GLU A 191 2.02 -7.59 29.34
C GLU A 191 1.71 -8.39 28.06
N ASN A 192 0.51 -8.97 27.99
CA ASN A 192 0.03 -9.69 26.80
C ASN A 192 -0.09 -8.75 25.61
N VAL A 193 -0.64 -7.56 25.81
CA VAL A 193 -0.82 -6.54 24.76
C VAL A 193 0.54 -6.02 24.27
N ALA A 194 1.52 -5.82 25.15
CA ALA A 194 2.87 -5.46 24.74
C ALA A 194 3.57 -6.57 23.91
N THR A 195 3.25 -7.83 24.18
CA THR A 195 3.75 -8.97 23.40
C THR A 195 3.11 -9.01 22.00
N VAL A 196 1.80 -8.76 21.92
CA VAL A 196 1.06 -8.63 20.66
C VAL A 196 1.66 -7.52 19.79
N ASP A 197 1.89 -6.35 20.39
CA ASP A 197 2.47 -5.19 19.71
C ASP A 197 3.86 -5.53 19.12
N LYS A 198 4.68 -6.30 19.84
CA LYS A 198 5.98 -6.79 19.34
C LYS A 198 5.84 -7.80 18.21
N VAL A 199 4.90 -8.72 18.27
CA VAL A 199 4.70 -9.75 17.24
C VAL A 199 4.28 -9.11 15.91
N PHE A 200 3.26 -8.24 15.93
CA PHE A 200 2.77 -7.60 14.72
C PHE A 200 3.78 -6.63 14.12
N SER A 201 4.41 -5.77 14.94
CA SER A 201 5.44 -4.85 14.45
C SER A 201 6.62 -5.57 13.81
N ARG A 202 7.10 -6.68 14.42
CA ARG A 202 8.17 -7.51 13.84
C ARG A 202 7.72 -8.22 12.56
N GLY A 203 6.49 -8.73 12.52
CA GLY A 203 5.92 -9.34 11.32
C GLY A 203 5.86 -8.35 10.16
N MET A 204 5.40 -7.12 10.42
CA MET A 204 5.41 -6.04 9.43
C MET A 204 6.83 -5.70 8.96
N MET A 205 7.82 -5.67 9.86
CA MET A 205 9.21 -5.47 9.46
C MET A 205 9.77 -6.61 8.61
N LEU A 206 9.39 -7.87 8.88
CA LEU A 206 9.75 -9.01 8.03
C LEU A 206 9.16 -8.87 6.62
N ALA A 207 7.93 -8.35 6.50
CA ALA A 207 7.33 -8.03 5.20
C ALA A 207 8.14 -6.96 4.45
N VAL A 208 8.59 -5.90 5.13
CA VAL A 208 9.47 -4.87 4.53
C VAL A 208 10.81 -5.45 4.07
N ILE A 209 11.38 -6.39 4.83
CA ILE A 209 12.62 -7.08 4.44
C ILE A 209 12.40 -7.92 3.17
N LEU A 210 11.29 -8.66 3.09
CA LEU A 210 10.92 -9.41 1.88
C LEU A 210 10.78 -8.48 0.67
N GLU A 211 10.07 -7.36 0.83
CA GLU A 211 9.90 -6.34 -0.22
C GLU A 211 11.25 -5.81 -0.69
N PHE A 212 12.14 -5.43 0.24
CA PHE A 212 13.45 -4.88 -0.06
C PHE A 212 14.28 -5.84 -0.94
N PHE A 213 14.38 -7.11 -0.56
CA PHE A 213 15.12 -8.10 -1.35
C PHE A 213 14.43 -8.40 -2.69
N ALA A 214 13.11 -8.53 -2.73
CA ALA A 214 12.35 -8.76 -3.96
C ALA A 214 12.52 -7.61 -4.96
N ASP A 215 12.40 -6.37 -4.49
CA ASP A 215 12.62 -5.16 -5.30
C ASP A 215 14.06 -5.06 -5.78
N GLN A 216 15.05 -5.41 -4.95
CA GLN A 216 16.46 -5.39 -5.35
C GLN A 216 16.77 -6.44 -6.43
N GLN A 217 16.23 -7.66 -6.30
CA GLN A 217 16.37 -8.69 -7.33
C GLN A 217 15.77 -8.21 -8.66
N GLN A 218 14.56 -7.65 -8.62
CA GLN A 218 13.90 -7.12 -9.83
C GLN A 218 14.68 -5.95 -10.45
N TRP A 219 15.23 -5.05 -9.63
CA TRP A 219 16.06 -3.94 -10.09
C TRP A 219 17.32 -4.44 -10.79
N ASN A 220 18.05 -5.38 -10.19
CA ASN A 220 19.27 -5.95 -10.77
C ASN A 220 18.98 -6.60 -12.13
N PHE A 221 17.88 -7.37 -12.23
CA PHE A 221 17.45 -7.96 -13.49
C PHE A 221 17.19 -6.91 -14.57
N HIS A 222 16.45 -5.85 -14.25
CA HIS A 222 16.14 -4.81 -15.24
C HIS A 222 17.38 -4.03 -15.69
N GLN A 223 18.34 -3.79 -14.81
CA GLN A 223 19.63 -3.20 -15.17
C GLN A 223 20.41 -4.11 -16.12
N ALA A 224 20.52 -5.40 -15.80
CA ALA A 224 21.19 -6.38 -16.65
C ALA A 224 20.52 -6.52 -18.02
N LYS A 225 19.19 -6.60 -18.05
CA LYS A 225 18.39 -6.65 -19.27
C LYS A 225 18.56 -5.40 -20.12
N SER A 226 18.60 -4.22 -19.50
CA SER A 226 18.83 -2.95 -20.22
C SER A 226 20.21 -2.93 -20.87
N HIS A 227 21.25 -3.32 -20.13
CA HIS A 227 22.62 -3.44 -20.64
C HIS A 227 22.72 -4.44 -21.80
N TYR A 228 22.08 -5.60 -21.67
CA TYR A 228 22.07 -6.61 -22.72
C TYR A 228 21.39 -6.11 -23.99
N LYS A 229 20.26 -5.40 -23.88
CA LYS A 229 19.56 -4.81 -25.02
C LYS A 229 20.38 -3.75 -25.76
N SER A 230 21.19 -2.98 -25.06
CA SER A 230 22.00 -1.92 -25.69
C SER A 230 23.34 -2.42 -26.22
N SER A 231 23.96 -3.41 -25.58
CA SER A 231 25.30 -3.90 -25.93
C SER A 231 25.32 -5.21 -26.71
N GLY A 232 24.24 -5.99 -26.68
CA GLY A 232 24.17 -7.36 -27.20
C GLY A 232 24.97 -8.38 -26.39
N ARG A 233 25.59 -7.99 -25.27
CA ARG A 233 26.41 -8.87 -24.41
C ARG A 233 25.78 -9.00 -23.02
N ALA A 234 25.67 -10.22 -22.53
CA ALA A 234 25.18 -10.46 -21.17
C ALA A 234 26.24 -9.97 -20.15
N PRO A 235 25.84 -9.17 -19.14
CA PRO A 235 26.77 -8.75 -18.09
C PRO A 235 27.18 -9.95 -17.21
N PRO A 236 28.32 -9.88 -16.50
CA PRO A 236 28.77 -10.95 -15.60
C PRO A 236 27.70 -11.35 -14.58
N GLY A 237 27.54 -12.66 -14.37
CA GLY A 237 26.55 -13.21 -13.43
C GLY A 237 25.13 -13.32 -13.99
N TRP A 238 24.93 -13.05 -15.29
CA TRP A 238 23.65 -13.26 -15.98
C TRP A 238 23.84 -14.10 -17.23
N ASP A 239 22.98 -15.10 -17.40
CA ASP A 239 22.96 -15.93 -18.59
C ASP A 239 22.14 -15.29 -19.71
N LYS A 240 22.62 -15.46 -20.94
CA LYS A 240 21.95 -14.91 -22.14
C LYS A 240 20.51 -15.42 -22.26
N SER A 241 20.30 -16.72 -22.05
CA SER A 241 18.98 -17.35 -22.14
C SER A 241 17.99 -16.74 -21.15
N GLU A 242 18.42 -16.38 -19.94
CA GLU A 242 17.58 -15.73 -18.94
C GLU A 242 17.15 -14.32 -19.36
N LEU A 243 18.09 -13.55 -19.92
CA LEU A 243 17.82 -12.20 -20.40
C LEU A 243 16.94 -12.21 -21.66
N ASP A 244 17.12 -13.21 -22.53
CA ASP A 244 16.30 -13.44 -23.73
C ASP A 244 14.84 -13.76 -23.36
N ARG A 245 14.57 -14.52 -22.28
CA ARG A 245 13.20 -14.75 -21.77
C ARG A 245 12.51 -13.45 -21.39
N GLY A 246 13.27 -12.48 -20.88
CA GLY A 246 12.79 -11.11 -20.69
C GLY A 246 11.99 -10.85 -19.42
N PHE A 247 11.92 -11.78 -18.47
CA PHE A 247 11.39 -11.55 -17.12
C PHE A 247 12.17 -12.32 -16.06
N LEU A 248 12.15 -11.82 -14.83
CA LEU A 248 12.79 -12.47 -13.69
C LEU A 248 11.93 -13.62 -13.16
N TYR A 249 12.55 -14.79 -12.97
CA TYR A 249 11.89 -16.00 -12.47
C TYR A 249 12.70 -16.72 -11.38
N SER A 250 13.89 -16.24 -11.03
CA SER A 250 14.81 -16.86 -10.07
C SER A 250 14.85 -16.11 -8.74
N GLY A 251 15.49 -16.70 -7.72
CA GLY A 251 15.52 -16.12 -6.37
C GLY A 251 14.14 -16.17 -5.70
N LEU A 252 13.68 -15.05 -5.14
CA LEU A 252 12.34 -14.99 -4.54
C LEU A 252 11.24 -15.17 -5.60
N TRP A 253 11.53 -14.82 -6.85
CA TRP A 253 10.61 -14.94 -7.97
C TRP A 253 10.37 -16.41 -8.36
N ALA A 254 11.24 -17.33 -7.94
CA ALA A 254 11.01 -18.77 -8.15
C ALA A 254 9.85 -19.33 -7.30
N PHE A 255 9.47 -18.64 -6.23
CA PHE A 255 8.44 -19.07 -5.27
C PHE A 255 7.13 -18.29 -5.41
N SER A 256 7.22 -17.03 -5.78
CA SER A 256 6.11 -16.11 -5.97
C SER A 256 6.34 -15.30 -7.22
N ARG A 257 5.32 -15.13 -8.08
CA ARG A 257 5.48 -14.28 -9.26
C ARG A 257 5.56 -12.81 -8.94
N HIS A 258 5.14 -12.39 -7.73
CA HIS A 258 5.23 -11.02 -7.23
C HIS A 258 5.56 -11.02 -5.73
N PRO A 259 6.80 -11.37 -5.33
CA PRO A 259 7.16 -11.50 -3.92
C PRO A 259 7.14 -10.15 -3.19
N ASN A 260 7.46 -9.05 -3.90
CA ASN A 260 7.31 -7.70 -3.37
C ASN A 260 5.85 -7.33 -3.14
N PHE A 261 4.92 -7.69 -4.03
CA PHE A 261 3.49 -7.47 -3.81
C PHE A 261 2.92 -8.36 -2.70
N THR A 262 3.52 -9.53 -2.49
CA THR A 262 3.16 -10.42 -1.37
C THR A 262 3.55 -9.79 -0.04
N GLY A 263 4.76 -9.25 0.07
CA GLY A 263 5.19 -8.48 1.23
C GLY A 263 4.29 -7.27 1.46
N GLU A 264 4.00 -6.51 0.40
CA GLU A 264 3.19 -5.29 0.48
C GLU A 264 1.77 -5.58 1.00
N GLN A 265 1.13 -6.63 0.49
CA GLN A 265 -0.18 -7.07 0.99
C GLN A 265 -0.09 -7.57 2.44
N LEU A 266 0.94 -8.36 2.78
CA LEU A 266 1.16 -8.87 4.12
C LEU A 266 1.36 -7.74 5.14
N PHE A 267 2.09 -6.69 4.79
CA PHE A 267 2.34 -5.53 5.64
C PHE A 267 1.04 -4.87 6.12
N TRP A 268 0.14 -4.54 5.19
CA TRP A 268 -1.13 -3.88 5.51
C TRP A 268 -2.16 -4.83 6.13
N VAL A 269 -2.17 -6.11 5.74
CA VAL A 269 -3.01 -7.13 6.39
C VAL A 269 -2.58 -7.36 7.85
N LEU A 270 -1.27 -7.35 8.15
CA LEU A 270 -0.78 -7.46 9.52
C LEU A 270 -1.20 -6.26 10.37
N LEU A 271 -1.18 -5.04 9.82
CA LEU A 271 -1.67 -3.86 10.53
C LEU A 271 -3.17 -3.95 10.84
N TYR A 272 -3.97 -4.43 9.89
CA TYR A 272 -5.39 -4.74 10.11
C TYR A 272 -5.57 -5.83 11.17
N GLN A 273 -4.85 -6.94 11.06
CA GLN A 273 -4.99 -8.05 12.00
C GLN A 273 -4.56 -7.67 13.41
N TRP A 274 -3.57 -6.76 13.53
CA TRP A 274 -3.18 -6.16 14.78
C TRP A 274 -4.35 -5.39 15.42
N SER A 275 -5.07 -4.55 14.66
CA SER A 275 -6.24 -3.85 15.20
C SER A 275 -7.37 -4.78 15.59
N ALA A 276 -7.63 -5.84 14.82
CA ALA A 276 -8.62 -6.85 15.18
C ALA A 276 -8.25 -7.51 16.52
N PHE A 277 -7.01 -7.97 16.65
CA PHE A 277 -6.51 -8.66 17.83
C PHE A 277 -6.61 -7.81 19.11
N VAL A 278 -6.16 -6.55 19.07
CA VAL A 278 -6.21 -5.67 20.26
C VAL A 278 -7.60 -5.12 20.56
N THR A 279 -8.59 -5.42 19.71
CA THR A 279 -10.02 -5.16 19.99
C THR A 279 -10.75 -6.42 20.46
N ASP A 280 -10.02 -7.48 20.83
CA ASP A 280 -10.55 -8.80 21.21
C ASP A 280 -11.55 -9.37 20.19
N SER A 281 -11.33 -9.09 18.90
CA SER A 281 -12.21 -9.53 17.81
C SER A 281 -11.42 -10.21 16.69
N VAL A 282 -12.07 -11.17 16.02
CA VAL A 282 -11.52 -11.83 14.83
C VAL A 282 -11.51 -10.87 13.62
N TYR A 283 -12.45 -9.91 13.60
CA TYR A 283 -12.56 -8.91 12.55
C TYR A 283 -13.03 -7.56 13.10
N ASN A 284 -12.72 -6.49 12.41
CA ASN A 284 -13.32 -5.18 12.67
C ASN A 284 -13.55 -4.42 11.37
N TRP A 285 -14.24 -3.28 11.46
CA TRP A 285 -14.61 -2.48 10.30
C TRP A 285 -13.41 -1.97 9.46
N THR A 286 -12.20 -1.88 10.03
CA THR A 286 -11.00 -1.45 9.29
C THR A 286 -10.56 -2.47 8.24
N GLY A 287 -11.08 -3.70 8.31
CA GLY A 287 -10.84 -4.76 7.33
C GLY A 287 -11.26 -4.41 5.91
N ILE A 288 -12.19 -3.46 5.73
CA ILE A 288 -12.55 -2.96 4.39
C ILE A 288 -11.37 -2.30 3.69
N GLY A 289 -10.46 -1.65 4.43
CA GLY A 289 -9.24 -1.07 3.89
C GLY A 289 -8.30 -2.15 3.36
N ALA A 290 -8.00 -3.15 4.18
CA ALA A 290 -7.18 -4.29 3.78
C ALA A 290 -7.78 -5.08 2.61
N LEU A 291 -9.08 -5.37 2.65
CA LEU A 291 -9.78 -6.08 1.56
C LEU A 291 -9.73 -5.29 0.25
N SER A 292 -10.01 -3.99 0.28
CA SER A 292 -9.97 -3.14 -0.92
C SER A 292 -8.55 -3.08 -1.51
N TYR A 293 -7.54 -3.06 -0.65
CA TYR A 293 -6.14 -3.11 -1.03
C TYR A 293 -5.77 -4.44 -1.71
N LEU A 294 -6.18 -5.58 -1.14
CA LEU A 294 -5.97 -6.90 -1.75
C LEU A 294 -6.65 -7.01 -3.13
N LEU A 295 -7.89 -6.54 -3.25
CA LEU A 295 -8.63 -6.54 -4.53
C LEU A 295 -7.95 -5.67 -5.58
N LEU A 296 -7.45 -4.49 -5.18
CA LEU A 296 -6.67 -3.62 -6.05
C LEU A 296 -5.42 -4.33 -6.56
N PHE A 297 -4.64 -4.96 -5.67
CA PHE A 297 -3.45 -5.71 -6.06
C PHE A 297 -3.79 -6.88 -6.98
N GLN A 298 -4.89 -7.59 -6.72
CA GLN A 298 -5.35 -8.68 -7.58
C GLN A 298 -5.68 -8.20 -9.00
N GLY A 299 -6.43 -7.11 -9.15
CA GLY A 299 -6.79 -6.55 -10.46
C GLY A 299 -5.59 -5.95 -11.19
N SER A 300 -4.77 -5.17 -10.48
CA SER A 300 -3.53 -4.55 -10.93
C SER A 300 -2.55 -5.59 -11.48
N THR A 301 -2.33 -6.67 -10.71
CA THR A 301 -1.40 -7.75 -11.07
C THR A 301 -1.91 -8.55 -12.25
N TRP A 302 -3.21 -8.86 -12.31
CA TRP A 302 -3.80 -9.54 -13.47
C TRP A 302 -3.54 -8.77 -14.77
N LEU A 303 -3.73 -7.44 -14.77
CA LEU A 303 -3.45 -6.60 -15.93
C LEU A 303 -1.96 -6.61 -16.29
N THR A 304 -1.08 -6.44 -15.30
CA THR A 304 0.38 -6.49 -15.48
C THR A 304 0.83 -7.81 -16.08
N GLU A 305 0.33 -8.93 -15.57
CA GLU A 305 0.67 -10.26 -16.09
C GLU A 305 0.12 -10.49 -17.50
N ARG A 306 -1.09 -10.01 -17.80
CA ARG A 306 -1.65 -10.08 -19.16
C ARG A 306 -0.78 -9.34 -20.18
N ILE A 307 -0.29 -8.15 -19.83
CA ILE A 307 0.63 -7.37 -20.67
C ILE A 307 2.00 -8.04 -20.77
N THR A 308 2.46 -8.70 -19.71
CA THR A 308 3.74 -9.41 -19.72
C THR A 308 3.66 -10.66 -20.60
N ALA A 309 2.58 -11.44 -20.48
CA ALA A 309 2.36 -12.65 -21.27
C ALA A 309 2.15 -12.41 -22.77
N SER A 310 1.73 -11.20 -23.17
CA SER A 310 1.67 -10.83 -24.59
C SER A 310 3.05 -10.48 -25.17
N LYS A 311 3.99 -10.08 -24.31
CA LYS A 311 5.37 -9.71 -24.70
C LYS A 311 6.34 -10.90 -24.65
N TYR A 312 6.16 -11.80 -23.69
CA TYR A 312 7.08 -12.92 -23.45
C TYR A 312 6.31 -14.25 -23.41
N GLY A 313 6.49 -15.09 -24.44
CA GLY A 313 5.76 -16.36 -24.59
C GLY A 313 5.96 -17.32 -23.42
N ASP A 314 7.18 -17.44 -22.92
CA ASP A 314 7.57 -18.29 -21.79
C ASP A 314 6.90 -17.89 -20.47
N TYR A 315 6.35 -16.68 -20.37
CA TYR A 315 5.67 -16.23 -19.15
C TYR A 315 4.44 -17.09 -18.82
N LYS A 316 3.78 -17.66 -19.85
CA LYS A 316 2.66 -18.59 -19.64
C LYS A 316 3.09 -19.90 -18.99
N ILE A 317 4.33 -20.35 -19.24
CA ILE A 317 4.90 -21.52 -18.57
C ILE A 317 5.13 -21.19 -17.09
N TYR A 318 5.74 -20.03 -16.82
CA TYR A 318 5.97 -19.55 -15.47
C TYR A 318 4.67 -19.39 -14.66
N GLN A 319 3.60 -18.83 -15.25
CA GLN A 319 2.28 -18.70 -14.62
C GLN A 319 1.64 -20.02 -14.20
N LYS A 320 1.91 -21.12 -14.92
CA LYS A 320 1.38 -22.45 -14.59
C LYS A 320 2.05 -23.05 -13.35
N HIS A 321 3.33 -22.76 -13.13
CA HIS A 321 4.16 -23.43 -12.13
C HIS A 321 4.31 -22.63 -10.84
N VAL A 322 4.53 -21.32 -10.94
CA VAL A 322 4.71 -20.43 -9.78
C VAL A 322 3.41 -19.71 -9.50
N SER A 323 3.00 -19.56 -8.24
CA SER A 323 1.78 -18.84 -7.85
C SER A 323 1.96 -17.31 -7.85
N MET A 324 0.87 -16.56 -8.02
CA MET A 324 0.91 -15.10 -8.15
C MET A 324 1.51 -14.41 -6.90
N PHE A 325 1.01 -14.77 -5.71
CA PHE A 325 1.41 -14.18 -4.43
C PHE A 325 2.00 -15.22 -3.48
N LEU A 326 1.16 -16.02 -2.80
CA LEU A 326 1.63 -17.01 -1.83
C LEU A 326 2.19 -18.26 -2.50
N PRO A 327 3.37 -18.75 -2.12
CA PRO A 327 4.03 -19.90 -2.75
C PRO A 327 3.23 -21.20 -2.57
N ARG A 328 3.27 -22.08 -3.58
CA ARG A 328 2.72 -23.44 -3.45
C ARG A 328 3.63 -24.29 -2.57
N VAL A 329 3.05 -25.14 -1.74
CA VAL A 329 3.80 -26.10 -0.90
C VAL A 329 4.75 -26.95 -1.75
N LEU A 330 4.32 -27.39 -2.93
CA LEU A 330 5.15 -28.17 -3.85
C LEU A 330 6.39 -27.37 -4.32
N THR A 331 6.21 -26.13 -4.75
CA THR A 331 7.31 -25.24 -5.17
C THR A 331 8.30 -25.00 -4.04
N ILE A 332 7.85 -24.90 -2.79
CA ILE A 332 8.75 -24.79 -1.63
C ILE A 332 9.56 -26.07 -1.46
N LYS A 333 8.91 -27.24 -1.54
CA LYS A 333 9.58 -28.55 -1.41
C LYS A 333 10.63 -28.79 -2.49
N GLU A 334 10.38 -28.31 -3.69
CA GLU A 334 11.27 -28.43 -4.85
C GLU A 334 12.40 -27.38 -4.86
N GLY A 335 12.43 -26.46 -3.88
CA GLY A 335 13.46 -25.43 -3.79
C GLY A 335 13.25 -24.22 -4.73
N GLY A 336 12.07 -24.10 -5.33
CA GLY A 336 11.71 -23.05 -6.29
C GLY A 336 11.46 -23.59 -7.69
N PHE A 337 10.85 -22.77 -8.54
CA PHE A 337 10.72 -23.08 -9.96
C PHE A 337 12.04 -22.87 -10.71
N TYR A 338 12.30 -23.80 -11.64
CA TYR A 338 13.38 -23.73 -12.61
C TYR A 338 12.79 -23.93 -14.01
N PHE A 339 13.29 -23.20 -15.00
CA PHE A 339 12.93 -23.50 -16.37
C PHE A 339 13.53 -24.85 -16.77
N PRO A 340 12.77 -25.72 -17.47
CA PRO A 340 13.34 -26.94 -18.04
C PRO A 340 14.51 -26.56 -18.95
N ASP A 341 15.64 -27.28 -18.84
CA ASP A 341 16.76 -27.10 -19.75
C ASP A 341 16.29 -27.22 -21.20
N ASP A 342 16.83 -26.40 -22.10
CA ASP A 342 16.51 -26.45 -23.52
C ASP A 342 16.83 -27.84 -24.16
N SER A 343 17.61 -28.69 -23.47
CA SER A 343 17.87 -30.08 -23.84
C SER A 343 16.75 -31.08 -23.48
N MET A 344 15.75 -30.66 -22.69
CA MET A 344 14.54 -31.45 -22.38
C MET A 344 13.35 -31.12 -23.30
N LYS A 345 13.58 -30.34 -24.37
CA LYS A 345 12.67 -30.30 -25.52
C LYS A 345 12.87 -31.57 -26.35
N VAL A 346 12.43 -32.72 -25.81
CA VAL A 346 12.33 -33.97 -26.57
C VAL A 346 10.87 -34.15 -26.96
N ASP A 347 10.67 -34.03 -28.28
CA ASP A 347 9.55 -34.43 -29.15
C ASP A 347 8.12 -33.96 -28.85
#